data_AF-A0A2U3H293-F1
#
_entry.id   AF-A0A2U3H293-F1
#
_cell.length_a   1.000
_cell.length_b   1.000
_cell.length_c   1.000
_cell.angle_alpha   90.00
_cell.angle_beta   90.00
_cell.angle_gamma   90.00
#
_symmetry.space_group_name_H-M   'P 1'
#
loop_
_entity.id
_entity.type
_entity.pdbx_description
1 polymer ?
#
loop_
_entity_poly.entity_id
_entity_poly.type
_entity_poly.pdbx_seq_one_letter_code
_entity_poly.pdbx_strand_id
1 'polypeptide(L)'
;MLSGRATATAKTSDGPVEMLRLVELAKGSAIKSRTQAINQLKSVLVCADSALREALAGLVNPHLIKRCAALEALDATGPAAAARHTLRLPARRIQHLAEEIDDLNQRIAEAVKASSPGLLDVRGVGPDSAAALLIAAGDNPERLTSEASFAALCGTSPVEASSGKTQRRRLNRGGDRQANAALYRIVLSRLRWDDRTRDYPHRRLAEGKTRREVIRCLKRYIAPEVYRLIVPTGPATDHGRAVA
;
A
#
# COMPACT_ATOMS: atom_id res chain seq x y z
N MET A 1 28.08 22.44 -11.78
CA MET A 1 29.27 21.90 -11.09
C MET A 1 29.18 20.38 -11.02
N LEU A 2 30.11 19.71 -11.73
CA LEU A 2 30.73 18.38 -11.53
C LEU A 2 29.88 17.10 -11.31
N SER A 3 29.30 16.55 -12.39
CA SER A 3 29.79 15.35 -13.10
C SER A 3 28.74 14.95 -14.16
N GLY A 4 29.10 15.00 -15.44
CA GLY A 4 28.18 14.74 -16.57
C GLY A 4 27.77 13.27 -16.74
N ARG A 5 27.35 12.58 -15.67
CA ARG A 5 26.90 11.17 -15.68
C ARG A 5 25.64 10.97 -14.83
N ALA A 6 24.54 11.57 -15.27
CA ALA A 6 23.18 11.05 -15.10
C ALA A 6 22.20 12.00 -15.82
N THR A 7 21.93 11.76 -17.11
CA THR A 7 20.79 12.37 -17.81
C THR A 7 19.52 11.59 -17.48
N ALA A 8 19.16 11.53 -16.19
CA ALA A 8 17.86 11.02 -15.81
C ALA A 8 16.85 12.16 -16.00
N THR A 9 15.97 12.05 -17.01
CA THR A 9 14.81 12.96 -17.14
C THR A 9 14.07 12.96 -15.80
N ALA A 10 13.63 14.10 -15.30
CA ALA A 10 12.81 14.13 -14.08
C ALA A 10 11.41 13.56 -14.37
N LYS A 11 10.68 13.19 -13.32
CA LYS A 11 9.23 12.95 -13.45
C LYS A 11 8.56 14.31 -13.67
N THR A 12 7.66 14.42 -14.62
CA THR A 12 6.68 15.51 -14.69
C THR A 12 5.77 15.45 -13.45
N SER A 13 5.24 16.61 -13.04
CA SER A 13 4.47 16.79 -11.81
C SER A 13 3.14 17.52 -12.08
N ASP A 14 2.59 17.35 -13.27
CA ASP A 14 1.37 18.01 -13.75
C ASP A 14 0.31 17.01 -14.25
N GLY A 15 0.61 15.71 -14.20
CA GLY A 15 -0.24 14.64 -14.71
C GLY A 15 -1.08 13.91 -13.65
N PRO A 16 -1.83 12.88 -14.08
CA PRO A 16 -2.65 12.05 -13.20
C PRO A 16 -1.89 11.41 -12.02
N VAL A 17 -0.58 11.17 -12.16
CA VAL A 17 0.23 10.59 -11.08
C VAL A 17 0.50 11.61 -9.97
N GLU A 18 0.68 12.89 -10.29
CA GLU A 18 0.80 13.93 -9.27
C GLU A 18 -0.51 14.09 -8.48
N MET A 19 -1.66 14.02 -9.15
CA MET A 19 -2.96 13.97 -8.45
C MET A 19 -2.99 12.79 -7.46
N LEU A 20 -2.61 11.59 -7.89
CA LEU A 20 -2.55 10.40 -7.02
C LEU A 20 -1.62 10.62 -5.83
N ARG A 21 -0.47 11.28 -6.02
CA ARG A 21 0.46 11.61 -4.92
C ARG A 21 -0.16 12.51 -3.88
N LEU A 22 -0.84 13.57 -4.30
CA LEU A 22 -1.50 14.51 -3.37
C LEU A 22 -2.59 13.81 -2.57
N VAL A 23 -3.40 12.97 -3.22
CA VAL A 23 -4.47 12.21 -2.55
C VAL A 23 -3.88 11.15 -1.60
N GLU A 24 -2.84 10.41 -1.99
CA GLU A 24 -2.14 9.47 -1.09
C GLU A 24 -1.47 10.17 0.10
N LEU A 25 -0.92 11.37 -0.10
CA LEU A 25 -0.35 12.17 0.98
C LEU A 25 -1.43 12.55 2.01
N ALA A 26 -2.56 13.08 1.55
CA ALA A 26 -3.70 13.43 2.40
C ALA A 26 -4.21 12.20 3.16
N LYS A 27 -4.41 11.08 2.44
CA LYS A 27 -4.89 9.82 3.03
C LYS A 27 -3.91 9.26 4.06
N GLY A 28 -2.61 9.28 3.77
CA GLY A 28 -1.57 8.85 4.69
C GLY A 28 -1.55 9.68 5.97
N SER A 29 -1.82 10.99 5.87
CA SER A 29 -2.00 11.87 7.02
C SER A 29 -3.23 11.49 7.84
N ALA A 30 -4.39 11.35 7.19
CA ALA A 30 -5.65 10.98 7.84
C ALA A 30 -5.55 9.62 8.57
N ILE A 31 -4.92 8.61 7.96
CA ILE A 31 -4.69 7.29 8.59
C ILE A 31 -3.85 7.41 9.87
N LYS A 32 -2.77 8.22 9.85
CA LYS A 32 -1.93 8.45 11.03
C LYS A 32 -2.71 9.14 12.13
N SER A 33 -3.43 10.21 11.81
CA SER A 33 -4.30 10.94 12.74
C SER A 33 -5.37 10.04 13.35
N ARG A 34 -5.98 9.15 12.54
CA ARG A 34 -7.00 8.20 13.02
C ARG A 34 -6.40 7.20 13.99
N THR A 35 -5.21 6.69 13.68
CA THR A 35 -4.47 5.77 14.56
C THR A 35 -4.12 6.44 15.89
N GLN A 36 -3.66 7.69 15.86
CA GLN A 36 -3.38 8.47 17.07
C GLN A 36 -4.66 8.67 17.91
N ALA A 37 -5.78 9.03 17.27
CA ALA A 37 -7.06 9.19 17.96
C ALA A 37 -7.56 7.87 18.59
N ILE A 38 -7.39 6.73 17.92
CA ILE A 38 -7.69 5.41 18.49
C ILE A 38 -6.83 5.13 19.72
N ASN A 39 -5.54 5.41 19.66
CA ASN A 39 -4.63 5.22 20.80
C ASN A 39 -5.00 6.14 21.97
N GLN A 40 -5.36 7.39 21.70
CA GLN A 40 -5.85 8.33 22.71
C GLN A 40 -7.14 7.82 23.37
N LEU A 41 -8.12 7.38 22.58
CA LEU A 41 -9.37 6.82 23.10
C LEU A 41 -9.11 5.62 24.03
N LYS A 42 -8.23 4.71 23.61
CA LYS A 42 -7.85 3.55 24.43
C LYS A 42 -7.12 3.94 25.71
N SER A 43 -6.23 4.93 25.66
CA SER A 43 -5.53 5.45 26.84
C SER A 43 -6.50 6.03 27.86
N VAL A 44 -7.46 6.84 27.42
CA VAL A 44 -8.50 7.41 28.30
C VAL A 44 -9.38 6.33 28.91
N LEU A 45 -9.73 5.29 28.14
CA LEU A 45 -10.53 4.16 28.62
C LEU A 45 -9.86 3.41 29.79
N VAL A 46 -8.53 3.29 29.77
CA VAL A 46 -7.77 2.64 30.86
C VAL A 46 -7.90 3.43 32.17
N CYS A 47 -7.90 4.76 32.08
CA CYS A 47 -8.01 5.66 33.24
C CYS A 47 -9.45 5.93 33.70
N ALA A 48 -10.46 5.46 32.95
CA ALA A 48 -11.87 5.65 33.31
C ALA A 48 -12.25 4.83 34.56
N ASP A 49 -13.30 5.29 35.26
CA ASP A 49 -13.90 4.57 36.38
C ASP A 49 -14.40 3.17 35.98
N SER A 50 -14.56 2.27 36.97
CA SER A 50 -14.93 0.87 36.71
C SER A 50 -16.27 0.75 36.00
N ALA A 51 -17.28 1.56 36.39
CA ALA A 51 -18.61 1.50 35.79
C ALA A 51 -18.58 1.86 34.29
N LEU A 52 -17.83 2.90 33.91
CA LEU A 52 -17.67 3.27 32.51
C LEU A 52 -16.88 2.22 31.72
N ARG A 53 -15.84 1.64 32.34
CA ARG A 53 -15.01 0.61 31.71
C ARG A 53 -15.81 -0.68 31.46
N GLU A 54 -16.61 -1.11 32.43
CA GLU A 54 -17.50 -2.27 32.33
C GLU A 54 -18.58 -2.07 31.26
N ALA A 55 -19.19 -0.88 31.19
CA ALA A 55 -20.20 -0.56 30.18
C ALA A 55 -19.66 -0.58 28.73
N LEU A 56 -18.34 -0.47 28.55
CA LEU A 56 -17.67 -0.47 27.25
C LEU A 56 -16.87 -1.77 26.99
N ALA A 57 -16.82 -2.68 27.97
CA ALA A 57 -16.08 -3.92 27.86
C ALA A 57 -16.69 -4.85 26.80
N GLY A 58 -15.85 -5.65 26.14
CA GLY A 58 -16.28 -6.61 25.12
C GLY A 58 -16.69 -6.01 23.77
N LEU A 59 -16.82 -4.68 23.65
CA LEU A 59 -17.13 -4.04 22.38
C LEU A 59 -15.93 -4.08 21.43
N VAL A 60 -16.17 -4.53 20.19
CA VAL A 60 -15.20 -4.38 19.10
C VAL A 60 -15.06 -2.91 18.70
N ASN A 61 -13.91 -2.53 18.14
CA ASN A 61 -13.55 -1.13 17.87
C ASN A 61 -14.68 -0.30 17.21
N PRO A 62 -15.39 -0.77 16.15
CA PRO A 62 -16.46 0.04 15.54
C PRO A 62 -17.60 0.37 16.52
N HIS A 63 -18.03 -0.62 17.30
CA HIS A 63 -19.09 -0.44 18.30
C HIS A 63 -18.60 0.42 19.48
N LEU A 64 -17.37 0.22 19.93
CA LEU A 64 -16.75 1.04 20.97
C LEU A 64 -16.70 2.52 20.56
N ILE A 65 -16.19 2.81 19.36
CA ILE A 65 -16.09 4.18 18.82
C ILE A 65 -17.48 4.79 18.72
N LYS A 66 -18.45 4.08 18.15
CA LYS A 66 -19.85 4.56 18.04
C LYS A 66 -20.45 4.86 19.41
N ARG A 67 -20.25 3.97 20.39
CA ARG A 67 -20.77 4.15 21.76
C ARG A 67 -20.13 5.35 22.45
N CYS A 68 -18.81 5.50 22.35
CA CYS A 68 -18.09 6.65 22.90
C CYS A 68 -18.51 7.98 22.24
N ALA A 69 -18.72 8.01 20.93
CA ALA A 69 -19.17 9.20 20.21
C ALA A 69 -20.58 9.65 20.62
N ALA A 70 -21.41 8.70 21.05
CA ALA A 70 -22.78 8.90 21.51
C ALA A 70 -22.91 9.09 23.04
N LEU A 71 -21.79 9.19 23.78
CA LEU A 71 -21.86 9.50 25.21
C LEU A 71 -22.48 10.90 25.41
N GLU A 72 -23.51 10.97 26.23
CA GLU A 72 -24.13 12.23 26.60
C GLU A 72 -23.16 13.07 27.42
N ALA A 73 -23.24 14.40 27.22
CA ALA A 73 -22.60 15.31 28.15
C ALA A 73 -23.47 15.27 29.40
N LEU A 74 -22.91 14.78 30.50
CA LEU A 74 -23.55 14.97 31.80
C LEU A 74 -23.31 16.44 32.18
N ASP A 75 -24.35 17.14 32.63
CA ASP A 75 -24.25 18.49 33.21
C ASP A 75 -23.51 18.50 34.57
N ALA A 76 -22.88 17.38 34.93
CA ALA A 76 -22.18 17.18 36.18
C ALA A 76 -20.71 17.62 36.08
N THR A 77 -20.23 18.30 37.11
CA THR A 77 -18.80 18.55 37.34
C THR A 77 -18.18 17.34 38.04
N GLY A 78 -17.11 16.77 37.48
CA GLY A 78 -16.37 15.67 38.11
C GLY A 78 -15.60 14.77 37.15
N PRO A 79 -14.73 13.87 37.68
CA PRO A 79 -13.86 13.03 36.87
C PRO A 79 -14.60 12.12 35.88
N ALA A 80 -15.77 11.57 36.24
CA ALA A 80 -16.57 10.71 35.37
C ALA A 80 -17.18 11.48 34.17
N ALA A 81 -17.68 12.69 34.41
CA ALA A 81 -18.19 13.56 33.34
C ALA A 81 -17.04 14.02 32.42
N ALA A 82 -15.89 14.37 32.99
CA ALA A 82 -14.68 14.69 32.24
C ALA A 82 -14.23 13.50 31.37
N ALA A 83 -14.16 12.28 31.91
CA ALA A 83 -13.77 11.09 31.15
C ALA A 83 -14.73 10.81 29.97
N ARG A 84 -16.05 10.90 30.18
CA ARG A 84 -17.05 10.75 29.11
C ARG A 84 -16.88 11.82 28.02
N HIS A 85 -16.71 13.08 28.42
CA HIS A 85 -16.47 14.16 27.48
C HIS A 85 -15.17 13.92 26.68
N THR A 86 -14.08 13.56 27.36
CA THR A 86 -12.78 13.28 26.75
C THR A 86 -12.80 12.06 25.84
N LEU A 87 -13.58 11.00 26.12
CA LEU A 87 -13.74 9.85 25.22
C LEU A 87 -14.51 10.19 23.95
N ARG A 88 -15.50 11.09 24.06
CA ARG A 88 -16.35 11.50 22.94
C ARG A 88 -15.58 12.23 21.84
N LEU A 89 -14.62 13.08 22.22
CA LEU A 89 -13.82 13.88 21.27
C LEU A 89 -13.01 13.02 20.28
N PRO A 90 -12.10 12.10 20.70
CA PRO A 90 -11.37 11.24 19.78
C PRO A 90 -12.32 10.28 19.07
N ALA A 91 -13.42 9.83 19.67
CA ALA A 91 -14.40 8.97 18.99
C ALA A 91 -15.02 9.65 17.76
N ARG A 92 -15.50 10.90 17.90
CA ARG A 92 -16.02 11.69 16.77
C ARG A 92 -14.93 11.99 15.74
N ARG A 93 -13.71 12.31 16.19
CA ARG A 93 -12.57 12.51 15.30
C ARG A 93 -12.25 11.25 14.48
N ILE A 94 -12.33 10.07 15.08
CA ILE A 94 -12.11 8.79 14.37
C ILE A 94 -13.18 8.58 13.29
N GLN A 95 -14.45 8.90 13.58
CA GLN A 95 -15.54 8.80 12.60
C GLN A 95 -15.30 9.73 11.42
N HIS A 96 -15.03 11.01 11.69
CA HIS A 96 -14.74 11.98 10.64
C HIS A 96 -13.53 11.58 9.78
N LEU A 97 -12.43 11.15 10.42
CA LEU A 97 -11.25 10.68 9.68
C LEU A 97 -11.51 9.38 8.91
N ALA A 98 -12.47 8.55 9.33
CA ALA A 98 -12.86 7.37 8.56
C ALA A 98 -13.61 7.78 7.29
N GLU A 99 -14.55 8.70 7.38
CA GLU A 99 -15.26 9.27 6.23
C GLU A 99 -14.29 9.95 5.26
N GLU A 100 -13.33 10.74 5.76
CA GLU A 100 -12.29 11.37 4.95
C GLU A 100 -11.42 10.32 4.23
N ILE A 101 -11.01 9.26 4.92
CA ILE A 101 -10.24 8.17 4.31
C ILE A 101 -11.04 7.46 3.22
N ASP A 102 -12.34 7.24 3.43
CA ASP A 102 -13.20 6.57 2.46
C ASP A 102 -13.44 7.45 1.21
N ASP A 103 -13.62 8.76 1.37
CA ASP A 103 -13.66 9.72 0.24
C ASP A 103 -12.34 9.69 -0.56
N LEU A 104 -11.20 9.74 0.13
CA LEU A 104 -9.88 9.70 -0.52
C LEU A 104 -9.64 8.35 -1.21
N ASN A 105 -10.10 7.24 -0.65
CA ASN A 105 -10.05 5.92 -1.31
C ASN A 105 -10.84 5.91 -2.62
N GLN A 106 -12.04 6.51 -2.61
CA GLN A 106 -12.88 6.60 -3.79
C GLN A 106 -12.22 7.44 -4.88
N ARG A 107 -11.64 8.60 -4.53
CA ARG A 107 -10.88 9.44 -5.46
C ARG A 107 -9.67 8.71 -6.06
N ILE A 108 -8.93 7.95 -5.26
CA ILE A 108 -7.83 7.11 -5.77
C ILE A 108 -8.36 6.09 -6.77
N ALA A 109 -9.45 5.40 -6.44
CA ALA A 109 -10.04 4.39 -7.33
C ALA A 109 -10.48 5.00 -8.67
N GLU A 110 -11.12 6.16 -8.65
CA GLU A 110 -11.54 6.89 -9.84
C GLU A 110 -10.36 7.34 -10.70
N ALA A 111 -9.33 7.92 -10.10
CA ALA A 111 -8.12 8.35 -10.80
C ALA A 111 -7.36 7.18 -11.44
N VAL A 112 -7.25 6.04 -10.73
CA VAL A 112 -6.65 4.82 -11.29
C VAL A 112 -7.51 4.28 -12.44
N LYS A 113 -8.83 4.23 -12.29
CA LYS A 113 -9.74 3.74 -13.34
C LYS A 113 -9.69 4.61 -14.60
N ALA A 114 -9.54 5.92 -14.46
CA ALA A 114 -9.43 6.84 -15.58
C ALA A 114 -8.09 6.72 -16.33
N SER A 115 -6.99 6.49 -15.62
CA SER A 115 -5.63 6.52 -16.19
C SER A 115 -5.10 5.14 -16.60
N SER A 116 -5.43 4.08 -15.86
CA SER A 116 -4.88 2.74 -16.07
C SER A 116 -5.87 1.66 -15.61
N PRO A 117 -7.06 1.56 -16.23
CA PRO A 117 -8.12 0.64 -15.80
C PRO A 117 -7.66 -0.82 -15.77
N GLY A 118 -6.80 -1.21 -16.72
CA GLY A 118 -6.25 -2.57 -16.80
C GLY A 118 -5.48 -3.03 -15.56
N LEU A 119 -4.98 -2.11 -14.73
CA LEU A 119 -4.38 -2.48 -13.44
C LEU A 119 -5.40 -3.04 -12.45
N LEU A 120 -6.65 -2.57 -12.49
CA LEU A 120 -7.71 -3.03 -11.58
C LEU A 120 -8.30 -4.38 -12.00
N ASP A 121 -8.08 -4.80 -13.25
CA ASP A 121 -8.46 -6.13 -13.74
C ASP A 121 -7.50 -7.22 -13.24
N VAL A 122 -6.33 -6.82 -12.77
CA VAL A 122 -5.31 -7.74 -12.28
C VAL A 122 -5.67 -8.26 -10.89
N ARG A 123 -5.74 -9.60 -10.75
CA ARG A 123 -6.01 -10.24 -9.45
C ARG A 123 -5.05 -9.75 -8.38
N GLY A 124 -5.63 -9.27 -7.28
CA GLY A 124 -4.90 -8.79 -6.10
C GLY A 124 -4.41 -7.35 -6.18
N VAL A 125 -4.59 -6.65 -7.31
CA VAL A 125 -4.32 -5.22 -7.42
C VAL A 125 -5.59 -4.46 -7.05
N GLY A 126 -5.52 -3.69 -5.96
CA GLY A 126 -6.55 -2.72 -5.59
C GLY A 126 -6.07 -1.28 -5.82
N PRO A 127 -6.97 -0.28 -5.65
CA PRO A 127 -6.67 1.14 -5.90
C PRO A 127 -5.37 1.62 -5.26
N ASP A 128 -5.15 1.36 -3.96
CA ASP A 128 -3.93 1.76 -3.23
C ASP A 128 -2.66 1.16 -3.80
N SER A 129 -2.73 -0.12 -4.19
CA SER A 129 -1.56 -0.80 -4.75
C SER A 129 -1.26 -0.28 -6.15
N ALA A 130 -2.30 -0.06 -6.97
CA ALA A 130 -2.16 0.55 -8.28
C ALA A 130 -1.59 1.98 -8.18
N ALA A 131 -2.13 2.81 -7.31
CA ALA A 131 -1.65 4.17 -7.06
C ALA A 131 -0.17 4.18 -6.66
N ALA A 132 0.23 3.37 -5.69
CA ALA A 132 1.64 3.28 -5.28
C ALA A 132 2.57 2.87 -6.44
N LEU A 133 2.12 1.99 -7.33
CA LEU A 133 2.90 1.52 -8.49
C LEU A 133 3.00 2.61 -9.58
N LEU A 134 1.90 3.31 -9.87
CA LEU A 134 1.86 4.45 -10.80
C LEU A 134 2.72 5.60 -10.29
N ILE A 135 2.63 5.94 -8.99
CA ILE A 135 3.47 6.96 -8.31
C ILE A 135 4.95 6.63 -8.43
N ALA A 136 5.30 5.36 -8.24
CA ALA A 136 6.66 4.89 -8.40
C ALA A 136 7.14 5.01 -9.84
N ALA A 137 6.33 4.61 -10.83
CA ALA A 137 6.66 4.80 -12.25
C ALA A 137 6.83 6.28 -12.62
N GLY A 138 5.92 7.15 -12.13
CA GLY A 138 5.84 8.56 -12.45
C GLY A 138 5.00 8.85 -13.69
N ASP A 139 4.73 10.14 -13.94
CA ASP A 139 3.94 10.63 -15.08
C ASP A 139 4.61 10.39 -16.46
N ASN A 140 5.91 10.12 -16.47
CA ASN A 140 6.72 9.80 -17.65
C ASN A 140 7.20 8.33 -17.60
N PRO A 141 6.29 7.34 -17.72
CA PRO A 141 6.61 5.93 -17.54
C PRO A 141 7.54 5.40 -18.65
N GLU A 142 7.63 6.06 -19.80
CA GLU A 142 8.57 5.77 -20.90
C GLU A 142 10.05 5.90 -20.52
N ARG A 143 10.35 6.58 -19.40
CA ARG A 143 11.69 6.59 -18.79
C ARG A 143 12.12 5.20 -18.31
N LEU A 144 11.17 4.30 -18.07
CA LEU A 144 11.43 2.93 -17.69
C LEU A 144 11.69 2.10 -18.96
N THR A 145 12.96 1.89 -19.25
CA THR A 145 13.41 1.22 -20.49
C THR A 145 13.21 -0.30 -20.50
N SER A 146 12.79 -0.94 -19.40
CA SER A 146 12.55 -2.38 -19.35
C SER A 146 11.76 -2.84 -18.12
N GLU A 147 11.19 -4.04 -18.19
CA GLU A 147 10.61 -4.74 -17.03
C GLU A 147 11.62 -4.89 -15.87
N ALA A 148 12.91 -5.08 -16.21
CA ALA A 148 13.97 -5.23 -15.22
C ALA A 148 14.25 -3.92 -14.48
N SER A 149 14.19 -2.77 -15.16
CA SER A 149 14.36 -1.46 -14.52
C SER A 149 13.19 -1.14 -13.61
N PHE A 150 11.95 -1.47 -14.00
CA PHE A 150 10.79 -1.33 -13.12
C PHE A 150 10.88 -2.24 -11.88
N ALA A 151 11.28 -3.49 -12.04
CA ALA A 151 11.47 -4.37 -10.89
C ALA A 151 12.63 -3.92 -9.98
N ALA A 152 13.67 -3.29 -10.51
CA ALA A 152 14.71 -2.65 -9.69
C ALA A 152 14.15 -1.45 -8.92
N LEU A 153 13.38 -0.60 -9.60
CA LEU A 153 12.68 0.54 -9.01
C LEU A 153 11.74 0.10 -7.88
N CYS A 154 10.98 -0.97 -8.04
CA CYS A 154 10.11 -1.51 -6.98
C CYS A 154 10.88 -2.33 -5.91
N GLY A 155 12.21 -2.43 -5.99
CA GLY A 155 13.02 -3.16 -5.02
C GLY A 155 12.81 -4.69 -5.04
N THR A 156 12.35 -5.24 -6.18
CA THR A 156 12.13 -6.68 -6.38
C THR A 156 13.20 -7.33 -7.26
N SER A 157 14.18 -6.57 -7.77
CA SER A 157 15.34 -7.14 -8.43
C SER A 157 16.18 -7.99 -7.46
N PRO A 158 16.64 -9.18 -7.89
CA PRO A 158 17.46 -10.03 -7.06
C PRO A 158 18.87 -9.42 -6.91
N VAL A 159 19.36 -9.30 -5.69
CA VAL A 159 20.74 -8.86 -5.41
C VAL A 159 21.56 -10.06 -4.95
N GLU A 160 22.72 -10.28 -5.56
CA GLU A 160 23.63 -11.36 -5.14
C GLU A 160 24.06 -11.18 -3.70
N ALA A 161 23.97 -12.27 -2.94
CA ALA A 161 24.40 -12.38 -1.57
C ALA A 161 24.87 -13.81 -1.32
N SER A 162 25.76 -14.27 -2.20
CA SER A 162 26.34 -15.60 -2.18
C SER A 162 27.78 -15.53 -1.69
N SER A 163 28.20 -16.53 -0.91
CA SER A 163 29.61 -16.74 -0.57
C SER A 163 29.90 -18.24 -0.67
N GLY A 164 31.02 -18.58 -1.31
CA GLY A 164 31.40 -19.97 -1.58
C GLY A 164 30.32 -20.78 -2.31
N LYS A 165 29.96 -21.94 -1.76
CA LYS A 165 29.00 -22.90 -2.35
C LYS A 165 27.51 -22.52 -2.20
N THR A 166 27.19 -21.47 -1.45
CA THR A 166 25.79 -21.11 -1.16
C THR A 166 25.29 -20.02 -2.10
N GLN A 167 24.38 -20.35 -3.02
CA GLN A 167 23.71 -19.34 -3.84
C GLN A 167 22.52 -18.74 -3.11
N ARG A 168 22.61 -17.46 -2.70
CA ARG A 168 21.48 -16.72 -2.10
C ARG A 168 21.31 -15.35 -2.73
N ARG A 169 20.05 -14.88 -2.74
CA ARG A 169 19.66 -13.55 -3.19
C ARG A 169 19.06 -12.77 -2.04
N ARG A 170 19.58 -11.57 -1.77
CA ARG A 170 19.04 -10.65 -0.76
C ARG A 170 18.02 -9.70 -1.36
N LEU A 171 17.25 -9.06 -0.48
CA LEU A 171 16.33 -7.98 -0.82
C LEU A 171 17.10 -6.75 -1.36
N ASN A 172 16.61 -6.17 -2.45
CA ASN A 172 17.07 -4.85 -2.89
C ASN A 172 16.47 -3.76 -1.98
N ARG A 173 17.32 -3.05 -1.24
CA ARG A 173 16.92 -1.95 -0.33
C ARG A 173 16.90 -0.56 -1.01
N GLY A 174 17.40 -0.44 -2.24
CA GLY A 174 17.48 0.82 -2.97
C GLY A 174 16.24 1.18 -3.79
N GLY A 175 15.25 0.30 -3.86
CA GLY A 175 13.98 0.58 -4.54
C GLY A 175 12.97 1.33 -3.67
N ASP A 176 11.89 1.78 -4.31
CA ASP A 176 10.73 2.41 -3.69
C ASP A 176 10.03 1.44 -2.71
N ARG A 177 9.99 1.84 -1.43
CA ARG A 177 9.43 1.01 -0.36
C ARG A 177 7.92 0.88 -0.46
N GLN A 178 7.21 1.88 -0.96
CA GLN A 178 5.75 1.83 -1.12
C GLN A 178 5.37 0.92 -2.28
N ALA A 179 6.06 1.02 -3.42
CA ALA A 179 5.88 0.08 -4.52
C ALA A 179 6.21 -1.37 -4.09
N ASN A 180 7.29 -1.54 -3.32
CA ASN A 180 7.63 -2.85 -2.77
C ASN A 180 6.54 -3.39 -1.85
N ALA A 181 5.95 -2.55 -0.99
CA ALA A 181 4.85 -2.92 -0.12
C ALA A 181 3.57 -3.22 -0.91
N ALA A 182 3.27 -2.47 -1.98
CA ALA A 182 2.16 -2.74 -2.89
C ALA A 182 2.27 -4.12 -3.53
N LEU A 183 3.43 -4.45 -4.13
CA LEU A 183 3.68 -5.80 -4.68
C LEU A 183 3.55 -6.90 -3.62
N TYR A 184 3.93 -6.63 -2.38
CA TYR A 184 3.73 -7.59 -1.29
C TYR A 184 2.26 -7.81 -0.98
N ARG A 185 1.44 -6.76 -0.92
CA ARG A 185 -0.03 -6.87 -0.71
C ARG A 185 -0.70 -7.63 -1.85
N ILE A 186 -0.29 -7.37 -3.10
CA ILE A 186 -0.79 -8.11 -4.26
C ILE A 186 -0.46 -9.60 -4.13
N VAL A 187 0.78 -9.96 -3.74
CA VAL A 187 1.16 -11.36 -3.48
C VAL A 187 0.27 -11.99 -2.40
N LEU A 188 0.04 -11.31 -1.28
CA LEU A 188 -0.80 -11.85 -0.21
C LEU A 188 -2.25 -12.08 -0.68
N SER A 189 -2.79 -11.15 -1.46
CA SER A 189 -4.13 -11.29 -2.02
C SER A 189 -4.21 -12.47 -3.00
N ARG A 190 -3.25 -12.60 -3.91
CA ARG A 190 -3.18 -13.74 -4.85
C ARG A 190 -2.98 -15.08 -4.14
N LEU A 191 -2.16 -15.15 -3.11
CA LEU A 191 -2.00 -16.37 -2.32
C LEU A 191 -3.29 -16.79 -1.61
N ARG A 192 -4.20 -15.86 -1.36
CA ARG A 192 -5.49 -16.14 -0.73
C ARG A 192 -6.57 -16.51 -1.75
N TRP A 193 -6.57 -15.90 -2.95
CA TRP A 193 -7.72 -15.93 -3.87
C TRP A 193 -7.40 -16.34 -5.32
N ASP A 194 -6.13 -16.58 -5.66
CA ASP A 194 -5.72 -16.99 -7.01
C ASP A 194 -5.07 -18.38 -6.97
N ASP A 195 -5.79 -19.37 -7.48
CA ASP A 195 -5.36 -20.77 -7.44
C ASP A 195 -4.04 -21.00 -8.18
N ARG A 196 -3.83 -20.31 -9.31
CA ARG A 196 -2.55 -20.37 -10.05
C ARG A 196 -1.35 -19.93 -9.21
N THR A 197 -1.53 -18.92 -8.34
CA THR A 197 -0.46 -18.44 -7.46
C THR A 197 -0.27 -19.35 -6.24
N ARG A 198 -1.28 -20.13 -5.83
CA ARG A 198 -1.22 -21.02 -4.65
C ARG A 198 -0.34 -22.25 -4.87
N ASP A 199 -0.29 -22.79 -6.09
CA ASP A 199 0.55 -23.95 -6.40
C ASP A 199 2.06 -23.64 -6.36
N TYR A 200 2.42 -22.39 -6.67
CA TYR A 200 3.81 -21.97 -6.75
C TYR A 200 4.57 -22.11 -5.42
N PRO A 201 4.07 -21.61 -4.27
CA PRO A 201 4.69 -21.83 -2.97
C PRO A 201 4.93 -23.30 -2.63
N HIS A 202 3.95 -24.18 -2.88
CA HIS A 202 4.09 -25.60 -2.54
C HIS A 202 5.31 -26.22 -3.23
N ARG A 203 5.43 -26.01 -4.54
CA ARG A 203 6.60 -26.47 -5.31
C ARG A 203 7.91 -25.86 -4.82
N ARG A 204 7.97 -24.55 -4.62
CA ARG A 204 9.23 -23.88 -4.22
C ARG A 204 9.65 -24.21 -2.79
N LEU A 205 8.71 -24.46 -1.88
CA LEU A 205 9.01 -24.91 -0.52
C LEU A 205 9.60 -26.33 -0.53
N ALA A 206 9.08 -27.22 -1.39
CA ALA A 206 9.64 -28.56 -1.59
C ALA A 206 11.08 -28.54 -2.14
N GLU A 207 11.42 -27.52 -2.95
CA GLU A 207 12.80 -27.25 -3.41
C GLU A 207 13.72 -26.65 -2.32
N GLY A 208 13.25 -26.53 -1.07
CA GLY A 208 14.04 -26.01 0.05
C GLY A 208 14.08 -24.48 0.16
N LYS A 209 13.30 -23.73 -0.61
CA LYS A 209 13.22 -22.26 -0.46
C LYS A 209 12.43 -21.89 0.79
N THR A 210 12.88 -20.84 1.48
CA THR A 210 12.12 -20.24 2.58
C THR A 210 10.89 -19.49 2.06
N ARG A 211 9.84 -19.36 2.89
CA ARG A 211 8.64 -18.57 2.56
C ARG A 211 8.99 -17.13 2.13
N ARG A 212 10.01 -16.53 2.74
CA ARG A 212 10.50 -15.18 2.36
C ARG A 212 11.09 -15.16 0.95
N GLU A 213 11.81 -16.20 0.53
CA GLU A 213 12.34 -16.32 -0.83
C GLU A 213 11.24 -16.55 -1.86
N VAL A 214 10.24 -17.39 -1.54
CA VAL A 214 9.07 -17.59 -2.38
C VAL A 214 8.33 -16.27 -2.62
N ILE A 215 8.08 -15.51 -1.56
CA ILE A 215 7.42 -14.19 -1.67
C ILE A 215 8.25 -13.24 -2.54
N ARG A 216 9.59 -13.21 -2.40
CA ARG A 216 10.44 -12.38 -3.28
C ARG A 216 10.32 -12.79 -4.75
N CYS A 217 10.30 -14.10 -5.03
CA CYS A 217 10.10 -14.59 -6.38
C CYS A 217 8.73 -14.18 -6.95
N LEU A 218 7.65 -14.30 -6.17
CA LEU A 218 6.32 -13.86 -6.59
C LEU A 218 6.27 -12.35 -6.86
N LYS A 219 6.86 -11.53 -5.98
CA LYS A 219 6.95 -10.07 -6.20
C LYS A 219 7.73 -9.74 -7.48
N ARG A 220 8.80 -10.48 -7.78
CA ARG A 220 9.57 -10.32 -9.01
C ARG A 220 8.79 -10.78 -10.25
N TYR A 221 7.90 -11.76 -10.13
CA TYR A 221 7.03 -12.21 -11.22
C TYR A 221 5.92 -11.21 -11.55
N ILE A 222 5.33 -10.60 -10.51
CA ILE A 222 4.24 -9.63 -10.67
C ILE A 222 4.73 -8.28 -11.22
N ALA A 223 5.96 -7.86 -10.90
CA ALA A 223 6.46 -6.56 -11.35
C ALA A 223 6.47 -6.38 -12.90
N PRO A 224 6.94 -7.36 -13.70
CA PRO A 224 6.78 -7.34 -15.16
C PRO A 224 5.34 -7.30 -15.66
N GLU A 225 4.44 -8.07 -15.04
CA GLU A 225 3.01 -8.09 -15.39
C GLU A 225 2.38 -6.71 -15.22
N VAL A 226 2.64 -6.06 -14.09
CA VAL A 226 2.23 -4.68 -13.81
C VAL A 226 2.87 -3.68 -14.77
N TYR A 227 4.17 -3.83 -15.05
CA TYR A 227 4.89 -2.91 -15.93
C TYR A 227 4.24 -2.79 -17.31
N ARG A 228 3.82 -3.92 -17.90
CA ARG A 228 3.15 -3.95 -19.22
C ARG A 228 1.81 -3.21 -19.25
N LEU A 229 1.19 -3.01 -18.09
CA LEU A 229 -0.06 -2.26 -17.96
C LEU A 229 0.18 -0.78 -17.68
N ILE A 230 1.35 -0.42 -17.14
CA ILE A 230 1.76 0.97 -16.86
C ILE A 230 2.42 1.62 -18.07
N VAL A 231 3.23 0.86 -18.81
CA VAL A 231 3.86 1.31 -20.07
C VAL A 231 3.14 0.56 -21.19
N PRO A 232 2.14 1.17 -21.85
CA PRO A 232 1.57 0.59 -23.05
C PRO A 232 2.68 0.46 -24.08
N THR A 233 3.07 -0.78 -24.40
CA THR A 233 3.93 -1.02 -25.56
C THR A 233 3.16 -0.53 -26.78
N GLY A 234 3.67 0.48 -27.49
CA GLY A 234 3.22 0.78 -28.85
C GLY A 234 3.25 -0.49 -29.71
N PRO A 235 2.49 -0.54 -30.82
CA PRO A 235 2.36 -1.75 -31.63
C PRO A 235 3.74 -2.31 -31.92
N ALA A 236 3.94 -3.60 -31.61
CA ALA A 236 5.19 -4.30 -31.86
C ALA A 236 5.61 -4.02 -33.30
N THR A 237 6.71 -3.28 -33.48
CA THR A 237 7.33 -3.14 -34.78
C THR A 237 7.75 -4.53 -35.20
N ASP A 238 7.03 -5.09 -36.17
CA ASP A 238 7.35 -6.33 -36.86
C ASP A 238 8.76 -6.20 -37.42
N HIS A 239 9.75 -6.67 -36.66
CA HIS A 239 11.10 -6.85 -37.17
C HIS A 239 11.04 -8.12 -37.99
N GLY A 240 10.65 -7.93 -39.25
CA GLY A 240 10.62 -8.96 -40.28
C GLY A 240 11.87 -9.82 -40.16
N ARG A 241 11.64 -11.11 -39.93
CA ARG A 241 12.66 -12.14 -40.11
C ARG A 241 13.08 -12.13 -41.57
N ALA A 242 14.13 -11.39 -41.88
CA ALA A 242 14.98 -11.68 -43.02
C ALA A 242 15.71 -12.99 -42.72
N VAL A 243 15.26 -14.07 -43.36
CA VAL A 243 16.04 -15.30 -43.50
C VAL A 243 16.61 -15.26 -44.91
N ALA A 244 17.93 -15.09 -44.98
CA ALA A 244 18.75 -15.56 -46.08
C ALA A 244 18.99 -17.06 -45.92
#